data_AF-A0A1Q8BLL2-F1
#
_entry.id   AF-A0A1Q8BLL2-F1
#
_cell.length_a   1.000
_cell.length_b   1.000
_cell.length_c   1.000
_cell.angle_alpha   90.00
_cell.angle_beta   90.00
_cell.angle_gamma   90.00
#
_symmetry.space_group_name_H-M   'P 1'
#
loop_
_entity.id
_entity.type
_entity.pdbx_description
1 polymer ?
#
loop_
_entity_poly.entity_id
_entity_poly.type
_entity_poly.pdbx_seq_one_letter_code
_entity_poly.pdbx_strand_id
1 'polypeptide(L)'
;SVYYPEIERLVKEMTGAAKVLIFDHTLRAADDATREQKQVGAPVRNVHNDYTEWSGPQRVRDLLPADEAAERLQHRFAVVQVWRPINKPVQSSPLAIADARSLSNEDLIATERRYPDRVGEIYHITFNPDHRWVYFPNMERNEALVFKTYDCGKDGRARWTAHAAFDDPMSPPDAPARESIEVRTLAFFAPEKTAGSS
;
A
#
# COMPACT_ATOMS: atom_id res chain seq x y z
N SER A 1 3.84 21.19 3.54
CA SER A 1 4.73 20.00 3.58
C SER A 1 5.24 19.74 2.19
N VAL A 2 6.55 19.53 2.00
CA VAL A 2 7.17 19.28 0.67
C VAL A 2 6.96 17.83 0.21
N TYR A 3 6.74 16.89 1.14
CA TYR A 3 6.71 15.46 0.86
C TYR A 3 5.46 15.01 0.09
N TYR A 4 4.27 15.53 0.43
CA TYR A 4 3.04 15.13 -0.27
C TYR A 4 3.03 15.49 -1.77
N PRO A 5 3.41 16.71 -2.18
CA PRO A 5 3.58 17.02 -3.61
C PRO A 5 4.57 16.08 -4.32
N GLU A 6 5.64 15.67 -3.65
CA GLU A 6 6.59 14.70 -4.21
C GLU A 6 5.95 13.32 -4.43
N ILE A 7 5.19 12.83 -3.45
CA ILE A 7 4.47 11.56 -3.55
C ILE A 7 3.39 11.59 -4.63
N GLU A 8 2.62 12.67 -4.72
CA GLU A 8 1.62 12.83 -5.78
C GLU A 8 2.25 12.77 -7.17
N ARG A 9 3.38 13.47 -7.36
CA ARG A 9 4.12 13.44 -8.62
C ARG A 9 4.65 12.03 -8.92
N LEU A 10 5.29 11.38 -7.96
CA LEU A 10 5.83 10.03 -8.12
C LEU A 10 4.73 9.04 -8.51
N VAL A 11 3.57 9.06 -7.82
CA VAL A 11 2.46 8.17 -8.14
C VAL A 11 1.89 8.47 -9.53
N LYS A 12 1.73 9.75 -9.91
CA LYS A 12 1.29 10.13 -11.26
C LYS A 12 2.24 9.60 -12.34
N GLU A 13 3.54 9.82 -12.17
CA GLU A 13 4.57 9.38 -13.13
C GLU A 13 4.62 7.85 -13.26
N MET A 14 4.55 7.12 -12.15
CA MET A 14 4.63 5.65 -12.15
C MET A 14 3.37 4.96 -12.67
N THR A 15 2.20 5.61 -12.56
CA THR A 15 0.91 4.97 -12.88
C THR A 15 0.25 5.53 -14.13
N GLY A 16 0.53 6.77 -14.52
CA GLY A 16 -0.24 7.50 -15.53
C GLY A 16 -1.59 8.02 -15.02
N ALA A 17 -1.78 8.10 -13.69
CA ALA A 17 -3.02 8.64 -13.12
C ALA A 17 -3.21 10.12 -13.47
N ALA A 18 -4.45 10.49 -13.80
CA ALA A 18 -4.82 11.87 -14.09
C ALA A 18 -4.94 12.70 -12.79
N LYS A 19 -5.42 12.07 -11.71
CA LYS A 19 -5.54 12.66 -10.38
C LYS A 19 -5.02 11.68 -9.34
N VAL A 20 -4.28 12.20 -8.36
CA VAL A 20 -3.85 11.45 -7.17
C VAL A 20 -4.36 12.22 -5.96
N LEU A 21 -4.95 11.49 -5.02
CA LEU A 21 -5.39 12.01 -3.73
C LEU A 21 -4.66 11.25 -2.62
N ILE A 22 -3.79 11.93 -1.89
CA ILE A 22 -3.23 11.41 -0.64
C ILE A 22 -4.29 11.54 0.45
N PHE A 23 -4.57 10.46 1.18
CA PHE A 23 -5.60 10.47 2.22
C PHE A 23 -5.10 10.08 3.60
N ASP A 24 -3.99 9.33 3.72
CA ASP A 24 -3.31 9.11 4.98
C ASP A 24 -1.84 8.75 4.77
N HIS A 25 -1.09 8.76 5.87
CA HIS A 25 0.20 8.10 5.96
C HIS A 25 0.34 7.42 7.31
N THR A 26 1.24 6.44 7.39
CA THR A 26 1.57 5.74 8.63
C THR A 26 3.07 5.76 8.83
N LEU A 27 3.49 6.13 10.04
CA LEU A 27 4.88 6.03 10.49
C LEU A 27 5.04 4.74 11.30
N ARG A 28 6.18 4.07 11.14
CA ARG A 28 6.53 2.88 11.92
C ARG A 28 7.99 2.92 12.34
N ALA A 29 8.25 2.48 13.57
CA ALA A 29 9.59 2.31 14.13
C ALA A 29 9.73 0.90 14.73
N ALA A 30 10.88 0.26 14.53
CA ALA A 30 11.12 -1.09 15.04
C ALA A 30 11.52 -1.13 16.52
N ASP A 31 12.11 -0.06 17.07
CA ASP A 31 12.52 0.02 18.47
C ASP A 31 11.47 0.69 19.37
N ASP A 32 11.36 0.19 20.60
CA ASP A 32 10.34 0.60 21.58
C ASP A 32 10.47 2.07 22.00
N ALA A 33 11.72 2.53 22.20
CA ALA A 33 12.00 3.90 22.62
C ALA A 33 11.51 4.92 21.58
N THR A 34 11.80 4.71 20.30
CA THR A 34 11.32 5.57 19.21
C THR A 34 9.81 5.47 19.05
N ARG A 35 9.23 4.28 19.20
CA ARG A 35 7.77 4.09 19.17
C ARG A 35 7.07 4.90 20.25
N GLU A 36 7.57 4.86 21.48
CA GLU A 36 7.03 5.65 22.59
C GLU A 36 7.26 7.15 22.37
N GLN A 37 8.47 7.56 21.98
CA GLN A 37 8.79 8.97 21.77
C GLN A 37 7.94 9.61 20.65
N LYS A 38 7.76 8.89 19.54
CA LYS A 38 7.05 9.40 18.35
C LYS A 38 5.58 8.99 18.30
N GLN A 39 5.11 8.18 19.24
CA GLN A 39 3.75 7.61 19.28
C GLN A 39 3.40 6.87 17.97
N VAL A 40 4.31 6.01 17.50
CA VAL A 40 4.18 5.26 16.24
C VAL A 40 4.11 3.74 16.45
N GLY A 41 3.50 3.04 15.50
CA GLY A 41 3.33 1.59 15.57
C GLY A 41 4.59 0.82 15.18
N ALA A 42 4.62 -0.47 15.54
CA ALA A 42 5.64 -1.41 15.07
C ALA A 42 5.44 -1.76 13.58
N PRO A 43 6.49 -2.25 12.88
CA PRO A 43 6.36 -2.99 11.63
C PRO A 43 5.29 -4.09 11.70
N VAL A 44 4.38 -4.16 10.72
CA VAL A 44 3.33 -5.20 10.70
C VAL A 44 3.92 -6.49 10.17
N ARG A 45 3.85 -7.56 10.96
CA ARG A 45 4.41 -8.88 10.60
C ARG A 45 3.40 -9.85 10.02
N ASN A 46 2.11 -9.61 10.27
CA ASN A 46 1.05 -10.41 9.69
C ASN A 46 0.94 -10.07 8.21
N VAL A 47 0.98 -11.08 7.35
CA VAL A 47 0.83 -10.90 5.91
C VAL A 47 -0.57 -10.41 5.59
N HIS A 48 -0.64 -9.29 4.88
CA HIS A 48 -1.91 -8.62 4.57
C HIS A 48 -1.88 -7.87 3.25
N ASN A 49 -3.07 -7.51 2.78
CA ASN A 49 -3.32 -6.45 1.81
C ASN A 49 -4.40 -5.51 2.37
N ASP A 50 -4.17 -4.20 2.34
CA ASP A 50 -5.00 -3.22 3.06
C ASP A 50 -6.44 -3.05 2.56
N TYR A 51 -6.76 -3.58 1.38
CA TYR A 51 -8.07 -3.37 0.75
C TYR A 51 -8.63 -4.66 0.17
N THR A 52 -9.95 -4.73 0.12
CA THR A 52 -10.71 -5.81 -0.50
C THR A 52 -11.51 -5.29 -1.68
N GLU A 53 -12.20 -6.20 -2.36
CA GLU A 53 -13.25 -5.87 -3.33
C GLU A 53 -14.28 -4.87 -2.78
N TRP A 54 -14.59 -4.97 -1.49
CA TRP A 54 -15.56 -4.10 -0.83
C TRP A 54 -14.92 -2.80 -0.33
N SER A 55 -13.80 -2.89 0.40
CA SER A 55 -13.24 -1.71 1.07
C SER A 55 -12.53 -0.75 0.13
N GLY A 56 -12.02 -1.21 -1.02
CA GLY A 56 -11.40 -0.35 -2.04
C GLY A 56 -12.35 0.75 -2.55
N PRO A 57 -13.51 0.40 -3.14
CA PRO A 57 -14.54 1.36 -3.53
C PRO A 57 -15.15 2.12 -2.37
N GLN A 58 -15.32 1.48 -1.20
CA GLN A 58 -15.82 2.17 -0.01
C GLN A 58 -14.92 3.33 0.38
N ARG A 59 -13.59 3.16 0.30
CA ARG A 59 -12.64 4.23 0.62
C ARG A 59 -12.79 5.47 -0.27
N VAL A 60 -13.18 5.30 -1.54
CA VAL A 60 -13.51 6.44 -2.42
C VAL A 60 -14.73 7.20 -1.91
N ARG A 61 -15.79 6.47 -1.49
CA ARG A 61 -17.01 7.07 -0.93
C ARG A 61 -16.78 7.76 0.41
N ASP A 62 -15.87 7.23 1.22
CA ASP A 62 -15.53 7.81 2.52
C ASP A 62 -14.76 9.15 2.40
N LEU A 63 -14.02 9.34 1.30
CA LEU A 63 -13.05 10.43 1.16
C LEU A 63 -13.51 11.55 0.23
N LEU A 64 -14.48 11.30 -0.65
CA LEU A 64 -14.93 12.26 -1.65
C LEU A 64 -16.39 12.66 -1.41
N PRO A 65 -16.81 13.85 -1.86
CA PRO A 65 -18.21 14.21 -1.99
C PRO A 65 -18.99 13.14 -2.79
N ALA A 66 -20.27 12.94 -2.47
CA ALA A 66 -21.06 11.83 -2.99
C ALA A 66 -21.18 11.82 -4.53
N ASP A 67 -21.32 12.99 -5.14
CA ASP A 67 -21.36 13.20 -6.59
C ASP A 67 -20.02 12.88 -7.24
N GLU A 68 -18.90 13.40 -6.70
CA GLU A 68 -17.56 13.10 -7.22
C GLU A 68 -17.24 11.61 -7.05
N ALA A 69 -17.56 11.00 -5.91
CA ALA A 69 -17.37 9.57 -5.69
C ALA A 69 -18.14 8.73 -6.72
N ALA A 70 -19.41 9.07 -6.96
CA ALA A 70 -20.25 8.37 -7.93
C ALA A 70 -19.72 8.50 -9.37
N GLU A 71 -19.17 9.66 -9.75
CA GLU A 71 -18.51 9.85 -11.05
C GLU A 71 -17.22 9.01 -11.14
N ARG A 72 -16.32 9.14 -10.16
CA ARG A 72 -15.01 8.48 -10.18
C ARG A 72 -15.10 6.96 -10.19
N LEU A 73 -16.09 6.39 -9.50
CA LEU A 73 -16.31 4.94 -9.43
C LEU A 73 -16.81 4.32 -10.75
N GLN A 74 -17.21 5.14 -11.73
CA GLN A 74 -17.53 4.66 -13.09
C GLN A 74 -16.28 4.41 -13.94
N HIS A 75 -15.12 4.87 -13.47
CA HIS A 75 -13.85 4.78 -14.17
C HIS A 75 -12.82 3.97 -13.38
N ARG A 76 -11.70 3.68 -14.04
CA ARG A 76 -10.59 3.01 -13.38
C ARG A 76 -10.05 3.90 -12.25
N PHE A 77 -9.84 3.29 -11.09
CA PHE A 77 -9.04 3.83 -10.01
C PHE A 77 -8.23 2.71 -9.32
N ALA A 78 -7.20 3.10 -8.60
CA ALA A 78 -6.37 2.21 -7.79
C ALA A 78 -6.05 2.83 -6.43
N VAL A 79 -5.78 2.00 -5.43
CA VAL A 79 -5.09 2.44 -4.22
C VAL A 79 -3.61 2.10 -4.38
N VAL A 80 -2.79 3.13 -4.39
CA VAL A 80 -1.33 3.04 -4.56
C VAL A 80 -0.66 3.52 -3.30
N GLN A 81 0.30 2.76 -2.81
CA GLN A 81 1.07 3.09 -1.63
C GLN A 81 2.52 3.38 -1.99
N VAL A 82 3.10 4.36 -1.30
CA VAL A 82 4.52 4.65 -1.37
C VAL A 82 5.13 4.41 -0.01
N TRP A 83 6.03 3.43 0.06
CA TRP A 83 6.77 3.10 1.26
C TRP A 83 8.22 3.55 1.13
N ARG A 84 8.74 4.22 2.17
CA ARG A 84 10.11 4.71 2.24
C ARG A 84 10.75 4.55 3.62
N PRO A 85 12.05 4.25 3.68
CA PRO A 85 12.86 4.48 4.87
C PRO A 85 12.92 5.98 5.19
N ILE A 86 12.92 6.35 6.48
CA ILE A 86 12.97 7.76 6.92
C ILE A 86 14.05 8.06 7.96
N ASN A 87 14.90 7.09 8.29
CA ASN A 87 16.04 7.32 9.16
C ASN A 87 17.36 6.86 8.52
N LYS A 88 17.74 5.61 8.81
CA LYS A 88 18.92 4.91 8.30
C LYS A 88 18.51 3.90 7.22
N PRO A 89 19.45 3.37 6.43
CA PRO A 89 19.18 2.25 5.53
C PRO A 89 18.51 1.08 6.27
N VAL A 90 17.60 0.39 5.59
CA VAL A 90 16.81 -0.68 6.21
C VAL A 90 17.62 -1.96 6.29
N GLN A 91 18.11 -2.25 7.49
CA GLN A 91 18.91 -3.44 7.81
C GLN A 91 18.20 -4.42 8.75
N SER A 92 17.06 -4.01 9.33
CA SER A 92 16.22 -4.84 10.19
C SER A 92 14.76 -4.68 9.79
N SER A 93 13.95 -5.73 9.98
CA SER A 93 12.52 -5.71 9.67
C SER A 93 12.17 -5.17 8.26
N PRO A 94 12.84 -5.56 7.15
CA PRO A 94 12.52 -5.02 5.83
C PRO A 94 11.08 -5.31 5.39
N LEU A 95 10.58 -4.54 4.41
CA LEU A 95 9.26 -4.78 3.82
C LEU A 95 9.38 -5.82 2.70
N ALA A 96 8.76 -6.98 2.89
CA ALA A 96 8.58 -7.97 1.84
C ALA A 96 7.28 -7.70 1.08
N ILE A 97 7.34 -7.87 -0.24
CA ILE A 97 6.26 -7.70 -1.20
C ILE A 97 6.07 -9.03 -1.94
N ALA A 98 4.85 -9.53 -2.00
CA ALA A 98 4.53 -10.70 -2.82
C ALA A 98 4.40 -10.31 -4.29
N ASP A 99 4.95 -11.13 -5.18
CA ASP A 99 4.63 -11.08 -6.60
C ASP A 99 3.14 -11.43 -6.78
N ALA A 100 2.36 -10.47 -7.28
CA ALA A 100 0.91 -10.65 -7.47
C ALA A 100 0.55 -11.82 -8.38
N ARG A 101 1.47 -12.30 -9.24
CA ARG A 101 1.27 -13.49 -10.09
C ARG A 101 1.33 -14.81 -9.33
N SER A 102 1.87 -14.78 -8.11
CA SER A 102 1.94 -15.93 -7.21
C SER A 102 0.82 -15.95 -6.16
N LEU A 103 -0.02 -14.91 -6.10
CA LEU A 103 -1.15 -14.84 -5.17
C LEU A 103 -2.41 -15.41 -5.83
N SER A 104 -3.01 -16.42 -5.22
CA SER A 104 -4.33 -16.91 -5.58
C SER A 104 -5.42 -16.10 -4.86
N ASN A 105 -6.61 -16.00 -5.46
CA ASN A 105 -7.78 -15.44 -4.77
C ASN A 105 -8.17 -16.26 -3.53
N GLU A 106 -7.88 -17.55 -3.53
CA GLU A 106 -8.15 -18.46 -2.40
C GLU A 106 -7.26 -18.15 -1.19
N ASP A 107 -6.13 -17.47 -1.42
CA ASP A 107 -5.23 -17.06 -0.34
C ASP A 107 -5.77 -15.84 0.42
N LEU A 108 -6.75 -15.12 -0.15
CA LEU A 108 -7.24 -13.82 0.33
C LEU A 108 -8.42 -14.00 1.30
N ILE A 109 -8.15 -13.88 2.59
CA ILE A 109 -9.18 -14.02 3.64
C ILE A 109 -9.66 -12.64 4.09
N ALA A 110 -10.86 -12.27 3.63
CA ALA A 110 -11.51 -11.02 4.03
C ALA A 110 -11.66 -10.99 5.55
N THR A 111 -11.09 -9.96 6.17
CA THR A 111 -11.11 -9.78 7.62
C THR A 111 -11.59 -8.37 7.95
N GLU A 112 -12.70 -8.32 8.67
CA GLU A 112 -13.29 -7.07 9.13
C GLU A 112 -12.43 -6.41 10.22
N ARG A 113 -12.28 -5.10 10.14
CA ARG A 113 -11.69 -4.24 11.18
C ARG A 113 -12.74 -3.27 11.68
N ARG A 114 -13.26 -3.52 12.88
CA ARG A 114 -14.24 -2.66 13.55
C ARG A 114 -13.53 -1.56 14.32
N TYR A 115 -13.79 -0.32 13.91
CA TYR A 115 -13.45 0.90 14.66
C TYR A 115 -14.75 1.47 15.26
N PRO A 116 -14.67 2.34 16.28
CA PRO A 116 -15.86 2.94 16.88
C PRO A 116 -16.77 3.69 15.89
N ASP A 117 -16.17 4.28 14.86
CA ASP A 117 -16.78 5.17 13.88
C ASP A 117 -16.94 4.56 12.48
N ARG A 118 -16.30 3.41 12.21
CA ARG A 118 -16.33 2.77 10.88
C ARG A 118 -16.01 1.29 10.90
N VAL A 119 -16.48 0.60 9.88
CA VAL A 119 -16.05 -0.77 9.55
C VAL A 119 -15.09 -0.70 8.37
N GLY A 120 -13.87 -1.15 8.57
CA GLY A 120 -12.91 -1.43 7.50
C GLY A 120 -12.85 -2.92 7.18
N GLU A 121 -12.25 -3.27 6.05
CA GLU A 121 -11.99 -4.66 5.69
C GLU A 121 -10.64 -4.75 4.97
N ILE A 122 -9.84 -5.74 5.34
CA ILE A 122 -8.54 -6.05 4.74
C ILE A 122 -8.51 -7.51 4.29
N TYR A 123 -7.55 -7.90 3.47
CA TYR A 123 -7.22 -9.32 3.30
C TYR A 123 -6.07 -9.70 4.23
N HIS A 124 -6.27 -10.74 5.04
CA HIS A 124 -5.16 -11.55 5.52
C HIS A 124 -4.84 -12.62 4.49
N ILE A 125 -3.59 -13.06 4.46
CA ILE A 125 -3.11 -13.99 3.44
C ILE A 125 -2.76 -15.32 4.12
N THR A 126 -3.34 -16.41 3.63
CA THR A 126 -2.99 -17.76 4.11
C THR A 126 -1.62 -18.19 3.57
N PHE A 127 -1.01 -19.17 4.23
CA PHE A 127 0.23 -19.75 3.73
C PHE A 127 -0.02 -20.49 2.43
N ASN A 128 0.83 -20.23 1.44
CA ASN A 128 0.90 -20.98 0.20
C ASN A 128 2.38 -21.09 -0.23
N PRO A 129 2.91 -22.31 -0.45
CA PRO A 129 4.32 -22.49 -0.80
C PRO A 129 4.69 -21.89 -2.16
N ASP A 130 3.71 -21.60 -3.02
CA ASP A 130 3.95 -21.01 -4.34
C ASP A 130 4.17 -19.49 -4.29
N HIS A 131 3.92 -18.85 -3.13
CA HIS A 131 4.14 -17.41 -2.95
C HIS A 131 5.60 -17.03 -3.19
N ARG A 132 5.79 -16.06 -4.07
CA ARG A 132 7.11 -15.50 -4.39
C ARG A 132 7.25 -14.14 -3.74
N TRP A 133 8.15 -14.05 -2.79
CA TRP A 133 8.43 -12.83 -2.03
C TRP A 133 9.68 -12.14 -2.56
N VAL A 134 9.62 -10.81 -2.64
CA VAL A 134 10.75 -9.95 -2.96
C VAL A 134 10.90 -8.87 -1.89
N TYR A 135 12.13 -8.48 -1.61
CA TYR A 135 12.45 -7.37 -0.72
C TYR A 135 13.76 -6.73 -1.17
N PHE A 136 14.01 -5.51 -0.68
CA PHE A 136 15.19 -4.74 -1.02
C PHE A 136 16.05 -4.56 0.25
N PRO A 137 17.14 -5.33 0.40
CA PRO A 137 18.02 -5.18 1.55
C PRO A 137 18.75 -3.84 1.49
N ASN A 138 19.02 -3.23 2.64
CA ASN A 138 19.73 -1.95 2.76
C ASN A 138 19.06 -0.77 2.03
N MET A 139 17.73 -0.83 1.84
CA MET A 139 17.01 0.23 1.14
C MET A 139 17.25 1.60 1.81
N GLU A 140 17.68 2.58 1.01
CA GLU A 140 18.06 3.92 1.45
C GLU A 140 16.88 4.90 1.45
N ARG A 141 17.04 6.05 2.12
CA ARG A 141 15.97 7.06 2.29
C ARG A 141 15.53 7.71 0.97
N ASN A 142 16.41 7.77 -0.02
CA ASN A 142 16.15 8.28 -1.37
C ASN A 142 15.50 7.23 -2.29
N GLU A 143 15.30 6.00 -1.82
CA GLU A 143 14.60 4.94 -2.55
C GLU A 143 13.15 4.84 -2.09
N ALA A 144 12.28 4.31 -2.97
CA ALA A 144 10.86 4.14 -2.68
C ALA A 144 10.31 2.85 -3.28
N LEU A 145 9.46 2.17 -2.52
CA LEU A 145 8.60 1.13 -3.08
C LEU A 145 7.25 1.75 -3.42
N VAL A 146 6.82 1.58 -4.66
CA VAL A 146 5.51 2.00 -5.13
C VAL A 146 4.74 0.76 -5.55
N PHE A 147 3.66 0.45 -4.84
CA PHE A 147 2.89 -0.78 -5.07
C PHE A 147 1.39 -0.52 -4.92
N LYS A 148 0.58 -1.35 -5.60
CA LYS A 148 -0.87 -1.26 -5.55
C LYS A 148 -1.41 -2.19 -4.48
N THR A 149 -2.30 -1.69 -3.64
CA THR A 149 -3.08 -2.52 -2.70
C THR A 149 -4.53 -2.71 -3.15
N TYR A 150 -4.95 -1.98 -4.20
CA TYR A 150 -6.22 -2.18 -4.88
C TYR A 150 -6.14 -1.64 -6.32
N ASP A 151 -6.75 -2.33 -7.30
CA ASP A 151 -7.06 -1.81 -8.64
C ASP A 151 -8.45 -2.35 -9.02
N CYS A 152 -9.37 -1.46 -9.41
CA CYS A 152 -10.71 -1.91 -9.78
C CYS A 152 -10.76 -2.62 -11.15
N GLY A 153 -9.70 -2.49 -11.97
CA GLY A 153 -9.63 -3.17 -13.27
C GLY A 153 -9.50 -4.68 -13.12
N LYS A 154 -10.25 -5.44 -13.94
CA LYS A 154 -10.34 -6.91 -13.93
C LYS A 154 -9.80 -7.57 -15.21
N ASP A 155 -8.91 -6.89 -15.92
CA ASP A 155 -8.30 -7.30 -17.18
C ASP A 155 -7.02 -8.16 -17.00
N GLY A 156 -6.92 -8.89 -15.88
CA GLY A 156 -5.76 -9.72 -15.56
C GLY A 156 -4.56 -8.98 -14.95
N ARG A 157 -4.64 -7.64 -14.78
CA ARG A 157 -3.60 -6.89 -14.05
C ARG A 157 -3.54 -7.28 -12.57
N ALA A 158 -2.40 -7.01 -11.93
CA ALA A 158 -2.28 -7.10 -10.48
C ALA A 158 -3.25 -6.12 -9.78
N ARG A 159 -4.07 -6.64 -8.87
CA ARG A 159 -5.08 -5.85 -8.13
C ARG A 159 -4.73 -5.67 -6.67
N TRP A 160 -4.06 -6.65 -6.08
CA TRP A 160 -3.63 -6.64 -4.69
C TRP A 160 -2.15 -7.00 -4.63
N THR A 161 -1.48 -6.54 -3.58
CA THR A 161 -0.07 -6.85 -3.33
C THR A 161 0.09 -7.13 -1.85
N ALA A 162 0.15 -8.42 -1.50
CA ALA A 162 0.38 -8.84 -0.14
C ALA A 162 1.76 -8.38 0.34
N HIS A 163 1.85 -7.93 1.59
CA HIS A 163 3.08 -7.43 2.17
C HIS A 163 3.14 -7.62 3.69
N ALA A 164 4.36 -7.65 4.21
CA ALA A 164 4.65 -7.72 5.63
C ALA A 164 6.10 -7.32 5.91
N ALA A 165 6.37 -6.94 7.15
CA ALA A 165 7.71 -6.96 7.71
C ALA A 165 8.08 -8.39 8.16
N PHE A 166 9.35 -8.76 8.02
CA PHE A 166 9.87 -10.05 8.46
C PHE A 166 11.24 -9.90 9.12
N ASP A 167 11.66 -10.91 9.88
CA ASP A 167 13.05 -10.98 10.36
C ASP A 167 13.93 -11.49 9.24
N ASP A 168 14.77 -10.61 8.69
CA ASP A 168 15.77 -11.01 7.72
C ASP A 168 16.90 -11.74 8.46
N PRO A 169 17.14 -13.05 8.19
CA PRO A 169 18.21 -13.81 8.83
C PRO A 169 19.61 -13.28 8.51
N MET A 170 19.74 -12.42 7.49
CA MET A 170 20.98 -11.74 7.11
C MET A 170 21.18 -10.39 7.84
N SER A 171 20.23 -9.98 8.68
CA SER A 171 20.35 -8.74 9.47
C SER A 171 21.55 -8.84 10.43
N PRO A 172 22.45 -7.84 10.47
CA PRO A 172 23.49 -7.78 11.49
C PRO A 172 22.92 -7.77 12.92
N PRO A 173 23.60 -8.35 13.92
CA PRO A 173 23.14 -8.31 15.32
C PRO A 173 22.96 -6.89 15.88
N ASP A 174 23.71 -5.92 15.35
CA ASP A 174 23.68 -4.50 15.69
C ASP A 174 22.96 -3.64 14.64
N ALA A 175 22.15 -4.27 13.77
CA ALA A 175 21.41 -3.58 12.72
C ALA A 175 20.56 -2.45 13.32
N PRO A 176 20.61 -1.23 12.74
CA PRO A 176 19.79 -0.13 13.20
C PRO A 176 18.31 -0.48 13.07
N ALA A 177 17.52 -0.04 14.05
CA ALA A 177 16.07 -0.16 14.01
C ALA A 177 15.49 0.59 12.81
N ARG A 178 14.65 -0.10 12.04
CA ARG A 178 13.94 0.49 10.91
C ARG A 178 13.00 1.59 11.36
N GLU A 179 13.06 2.72 10.67
CA GLU A 179 12.01 3.73 10.67
C GLU A 179 11.54 3.98 9.25
N SER A 180 10.22 3.94 9.05
CA SER A 180 9.62 4.04 7.72
C SER A 180 8.34 4.88 7.71
N ILE A 181 8.04 5.45 6.56
CA ILE A 181 6.74 6.06 6.24
C ILE A 181 6.08 5.28 5.10
N GLU A 182 4.77 5.12 5.20
CA GLU A 182 3.92 4.60 4.14
C GLU A 182 2.82 5.61 3.86
N VAL A 183 2.72 6.09 2.62
CA VAL A 183 1.70 7.07 2.20
C VAL A 183 0.68 6.36 1.31
N ARG A 184 -0.60 6.48 1.64
CA ARG A 184 -1.68 5.86 0.86
C ARG A 184 -2.37 6.89 -0.01
N THR A 185 -2.60 6.50 -1.26
CA THR A 185 -3.16 7.37 -2.28
C THR A 185 -4.27 6.68 -3.06
N LEU A 186 -5.27 7.46 -3.45
CA LEU A 186 -6.19 7.09 -4.54
C LEU A 186 -5.64 7.66 -5.85
N ALA A 187 -5.43 6.79 -6.82
CA ALA A 187 -5.02 7.13 -8.17
C ALA A 187 -6.21 6.96 -9.12
N PHE A 188 -6.70 8.06 -9.69
CA PHE A 188 -7.81 8.08 -10.65
C PHE A 188 -7.28 8.27 -12.07
N PHE A 189 -7.76 7.44 -12.98
CA PHE A 189 -7.32 7.43 -14.37
C PHE A 189 -8.32 8.17 -15.25
N ALA A 190 -7.84 8.67 -16.40
CA ALA A 190 -8.74 9.27 -17.38
C ALA A 190 -9.75 8.22 -17.89
N PRO A 191 -10.99 8.61 -18.24
CA PRO A 191 -11.92 7.73 -18.92
C PRO A 191 -11.26 7.13 -20.17
N GLU A 192 -11.47 5.85 -20.41
CA GLU A 192 -11.04 5.24 -21.67
C GLU A 192 -11.81 5.92 -22.80
N LYS A 193 -11.09 6.42 -23.82
CA LYS A 193 -11.73 6.95 -25.01
C LYS A 193 -12.47 5.80 -25.68
N THR A 194 -13.79 5.87 -25.76
CA THR A 194 -14.57 4.96 -26.60
C THR A 194 -14.04 5.06 -28.03
N ALA A 195 -13.49 3.96 -28.53
CA ALA A 195 -13.14 3.83 -29.93
C ALA A 195 -14.46 3.79 -30.73
N GLY A 196 -14.90 4.93 -31.28
CA GLY A 196 -16.08 4.98 -32.14
C GLY A 196 -16.85 6.30 -32.13
N SER A 197 -16.25 7.38 -32.60
CA SER A 197 -16.99 8.47 -33.28
C SER A 197 -16.06 9.17 -34.26
N SER A 198 -15.79 8.48 -35.36
CA SER A 198 -15.27 9.02 -36.62
C SER A 198 -15.96 8.29 -37.75
#